data_AF-A0A368T275-F1
#
_entry.id   AF-A0A368T275-F1
#
_cell.length_a   1.000
_cell.length_b   1.000
_cell.length_c   1.000
_cell.angle_alpha   90.00
_cell.angle_beta   90.00
_cell.angle_gamma   90.00
#
_symmetry.space_group_name_H-M   'P 1'
#
loop_
_entity.id
_entity.type
_entity.pdbx_description
1 polymer ?
#
loop_
_entity_poly.entity_id
_entity_poly.type
_entity_poly.pdbx_seq_one_letter_code
_entity_poly.pdbx_strand_id
1 'polypeptide(L)'
;MTSIQVKNVPEEVRDELAAAAKRAGHSLQAYLLGVLEREARFARNLEILAQTPAPGANVSLDDILAAVREARGVSDSDFPSQG
;
A
#
# COMPACT_ATOMS: atom_id res chain seq x y z
N MET A 1 -8.96 -26.73 3.98
CA MET A 1 -9.55 -25.90 2.90
C MET A 1 -10.83 -25.29 3.45
N THR A 2 -10.97 -23.98 3.34
CA THR A 2 -12.18 -23.24 3.70
C THR A 2 -12.82 -22.72 2.42
N SER A 3 -14.12 -22.91 2.27
CA SER A 3 -14.87 -22.41 1.12
C SER A 3 -15.86 -21.33 1.56
N ILE A 4 -16.04 -20.34 0.69
CA ILE A 4 -17.04 -19.28 0.86
C ILE A 4 -18.03 -19.42 -0.30
N GLN A 5 -19.32 -19.43 0.02
CA GLN A 5 -20.39 -19.38 -0.97
C GLN A 5 -21.09 -18.02 -0.88
N VAL A 6 -21.04 -17.27 -1.98
CA VAL A 6 -21.78 -16.01 -2.12
C VAL A 6 -23.11 -16.32 -2.78
N LYS A 7 -24.21 -16.08 -2.08
CA LYS A 7 -25.58 -16.32 -2.57
C LYS A 7 -26.16 -15.03 -3.15
N ASN A 8 -27.13 -15.19 -4.04
CA ASN A 8 -27.90 -14.08 -4.64
C ASN A 8 -27.04 -13.08 -5.42
N VAL A 9 -25.99 -13.56 -6.07
CA VAL A 9 -25.21 -12.73 -7.00
C VAL A 9 -26.05 -12.51 -8.26
N PRO A 10 -26.35 -11.25 -8.64
CA PRO A 10 -27.04 -10.97 -9.90
C PRO A 10 -26.25 -11.56 -11.08
N GLU A 11 -26.95 -12.07 -12.08
CA GLU A 11 -26.30 -12.74 -13.22
C GLU A 11 -25.36 -11.79 -13.97
N GLU A 12 -25.76 -10.54 -14.16
CA GLU A 12 -24.94 -9.51 -14.78
C GLU A 12 -23.60 -9.31 -14.03
N VAL A 13 -23.64 -9.26 -12.70
CA VAL A 13 -22.43 -9.14 -11.86
C VAL A 13 -21.54 -10.38 -12.00
N ARG A 14 -22.13 -11.57 -12.03
CA ARG A 14 -21.38 -12.82 -12.27
C ARG A 14 -20.65 -12.77 -13.61
N ASP A 15 -21.34 -12.30 -14.65
CA ASP A 15 -20.82 -12.27 -16.01
C ASP A 15 -19.72 -11.24 -16.19
N GLU A 16 -19.87 -10.06 -15.59
CA GLU A 16 -18.80 -9.07 -15.55
C GLU A 16 -17.54 -9.61 -14.87
N LEU A 17 -17.69 -10.29 -13.73
CA LEU A 17 -16.59 -10.90 -12.99
C LEU A 17 -15.94 -12.05 -13.77
N ALA A 18 -16.74 -12.87 -14.46
CA ALA A 18 -16.24 -13.93 -15.33
C ALA A 18 -15.46 -13.36 -16.52
N ALA A 19 -15.96 -12.30 -17.13
CA ALA A 19 -15.27 -11.60 -18.21
C ALA A 19 -13.96 -10.96 -17.72
N ALA A 20 -13.96 -10.37 -16.52
CA ALA A 20 -12.75 -9.83 -15.89
C ALA A 20 -11.70 -10.92 -15.62
N ALA A 21 -12.13 -12.05 -15.06
CA ALA A 21 -11.26 -13.20 -14.81
C ALA A 21 -10.63 -13.72 -16.12
N LYS A 22 -11.43 -13.83 -17.19
CA LYS A 22 -10.96 -14.24 -18.52
C LYS A 22 -9.93 -13.27 -19.09
N ARG A 23 -10.16 -11.95 -18.98
CA ARG A 23 -9.20 -10.93 -19.41
C ARG A 23 -7.87 -11.02 -18.65
N ALA A 24 -7.93 -11.39 -17.37
CA ALA A 24 -6.77 -11.59 -16.52
C ALA A 24 -6.10 -12.97 -16.68
N GLY A 25 -6.63 -13.87 -17.52
CA GLY A 25 -6.09 -15.22 -17.71
C GLY A 25 -6.29 -16.14 -16.50
N HIS A 26 -7.25 -15.85 -15.64
CA HIS A 26 -7.53 -16.61 -14.42
C HIS A 26 -8.89 -17.30 -14.49
N SER A 27 -9.04 -18.40 -13.73
CA SER A 27 -10.37 -18.92 -13.44
C SER A 27 -11.15 -17.92 -12.58
N LEU A 28 -12.49 -17.94 -12.66
CA LEU A 28 -13.34 -17.05 -11.85
C LEU A 28 -13.05 -17.22 -10.36
N GLN A 29 -12.87 -18.45 -9.88
CA GLN A 29 -12.54 -18.69 -8.47
C GLN A 29 -11.18 -18.08 -8.06
N ALA A 30 -10.14 -18.27 -8.87
CA ALA A 30 -8.82 -17.70 -8.58
C ALA A 30 -8.85 -16.17 -8.60
N TYR A 31 -9.59 -15.59 -9.56
CA TYR A 31 -9.81 -14.16 -9.64
C TYR A 31 -10.51 -13.62 -8.39
N LEU A 32 -11.62 -14.24 -7.98
CA LEU A 32 -12.38 -13.83 -6.80
C LEU A 32 -11.58 -13.99 -5.50
N LEU A 33 -10.78 -15.05 -5.39
CA LEU A 33 -9.87 -15.21 -4.25
C LEU A 33 -8.89 -14.03 -4.17
N GLY A 34 -8.28 -13.65 -5.29
CA GLY A 34 -7.37 -12.50 -5.32
C GLY A 34 -8.07 -11.17 -5.01
N VAL A 35 -9.35 -11.02 -5.37
CA VAL A 35 -10.17 -9.86 -4.96
C VAL A 35 -10.37 -9.87 -3.44
N LEU A 36 -10.81 -11.00 -2.86
CA LEU A 36 -11.03 -11.12 -1.42
C LEU A 36 -9.75 -10.88 -0.60
N GLU A 37 -8.61 -11.38 -1.06
CA GLU A 37 -7.31 -11.15 -0.41
C GLU A 37 -6.89 -9.67 -0.45
N ARG A 38 -7.14 -8.99 -1.57
CA ARG A 38 -6.91 -7.54 -1.68
C ARG A 38 -7.80 -6.77 -0.72
N GLU A 39 -9.09 -7.03 -0.72
CA GLU A 39 -10.04 -6.35 0.17
C GLU A 39 -9.71 -6.59 1.64
N ALA A 40 -9.37 -7.83 2.03
CA ALA A 40 -8.96 -8.14 3.39
C ALA A 40 -7.66 -7.39 3.79
N ARG A 41 -6.70 -7.26 2.87
CA ARG A 41 -5.48 -6.49 3.10
C ARG A 41 -5.78 -5.00 3.27
N PHE A 42 -6.64 -4.43 2.41
CA PHE A 42 -7.04 -3.02 2.52
C PHE A 42 -7.78 -2.74 3.82
N ALA A 43 -8.75 -3.58 4.19
CA ALA A 43 -9.48 -3.45 5.45
C ALA A 43 -8.54 -3.50 6.67
N ARG A 44 -7.59 -4.43 6.69
CA ARG A 44 -6.56 -4.51 7.74
C ARG A 44 -5.68 -3.27 7.78
N ASN A 45 -5.26 -2.76 6.63
CA ASN A 45 -4.44 -1.55 6.58
C ASN A 45 -5.19 -0.32 7.10
N LEU A 46 -6.48 -0.18 6.76
CA LEU A 46 -7.33 0.88 7.30
C LEU A 46 -7.50 0.78 8.81
N GLU A 47 -7.67 -0.44 9.34
CA GLU A 47 -7.74 -0.66 10.79
C GLU A 47 -6.44 -0.27 11.49
N ILE A 48 -5.27 -0.62 10.93
CA ILE A 48 -3.97 -0.21 11.46
C ILE A 48 -3.83 1.32 11.44
N LEU A 49 -4.22 1.98 10.35
CA LEU A 49 -4.19 3.44 10.23
C LEU A 49 -5.19 4.14 11.17
N ALA A 50 -6.32 3.50 11.48
CA ALA A 50 -7.30 4.03 12.43
C ALA A 50 -6.84 3.86 13.90
N GLN A 51 -6.10 2.79 14.20
CA GLN A 51 -5.59 2.49 15.55
C GLN A 51 -4.24 3.15 15.84
N THR A 52 -3.50 3.54 14.80
CA THR A 52 -2.17 4.15 14.90
C THR A 52 -2.24 5.58 14.39
N PRO A 53 -2.04 6.61 15.23
CA PRO A 53 -1.77 7.95 14.72
C PRO A 53 -0.61 7.83 13.74
N ALA A 54 -0.79 8.34 12.50
CA ALA A 54 0.21 8.21 11.45
C ALA A 54 1.62 8.48 12.01
N PRO A 55 2.57 7.53 11.88
CA PRO A 55 3.96 7.79 12.27
C PRO A 55 4.47 8.95 11.40
N GLY A 56 4.59 10.14 12.00
CA GLY A 56 4.97 11.37 11.29
C GLY A 56 4.07 12.59 11.54
N ALA A 57 2.98 12.49 12.30
CA ALA A 57 2.13 13.66 12.58
C ALA A 57 2.79 14.74 13.48
N ASN A 58 3.96 14.47 14.08
CA ASN A 58 4.73 15.43 14.87
C ASN A 58 6.09 15.75 14.24
N VAL A 59 6.19 15.81 12.90
CA VAL A 59 7.38 16.40 12.26
C VAL A 59 7.32 17.91 12.45
N SER A 60 8.20 18.45 13.29
CA SER A 60 8.36 19.89 13.47
C SER A 60 9.14 20.49 12.30
N LEU A 61 8.97 21.79 12.07
CA LEU A 61 9.82 22.56 11.16
C LEU A 61 11.31 22.42 11.53
N ASP A 62 11.61 22.29 12.83
CA ASP A 62 12.98 22.10 13.31
C ASP A 62 13.58 20.77 12.86
N ASP A 63 12.77 19.70 12.81
CA ASP A 63 13.20 18.37 12.34
C ASP A 63 13.52 18.42 10.83
N ILE A 64 12.70 19.13 10.06
CA ILE A 64 12.91 19.35 8.63
C ILE A 64 14.20 20.15 8.40
N LEU A 65 14.42 21.22 9.17
CA LEU A 65 15.62 22.06 9.06
C LEU A 65 16.89 21.33 9.51
N ALA A 66 16.79 20.42 10.49
CA ALA A 66 17.88 19.56 10.90
C ALA A 66 18.30 18.59 9.77
N ALA A 67 17.34 17.90 9.16
CA ALA A 67 17.60 17.00 8.03
C ALA A 67 18.22 17.71 6.82
N VAL A 68 17.78 18.94 6.51
CA VAL A 68 18.36 19.75 5.43
C VAL A 68 19.80 20.18 5.74
N ARG A 69 20.12 20.50 7.00
CA ARG A 69 21.48 20.85 7.43
C ARG A 69 22.42 19.65 7.39
N GLU A 70 21.95 18.49 7.83
CA GLU A 70 22.70 17.24 7.78
C GLU A 70 23.03 16.86 6.33
N ALA A 71 22.07 17.00 5.40
CA ALA A 71 22.29 16.77 3.98
C ALA A 71 23.27 17.77 3.33
N ARG A 72 23.47 18.96 3.90
CA ARG A 72 24.41 19.99 3.41
C ARG A 72 25.78 19.95 4.10
N GLY A 73 25.89 19.34 5.28
CA GLY A 73 27.11 19.29 6.09
C GLY A 73 28.21 18.36 5.57
N VAL A 74 27.96 17.60 4.49
CA VAL A 74 28.90 16.63 3.91
C VAL A 74 29.73 17.23 2.76
N SER A 75 29.94 18.56 2.71
CA SER A 75 30.68 19.16 1.57
C SER A 75 31.70 20.25 1.91
N ASP A 76 32.12 20.42 3.16
CA ASP A 76 33.11 21.46 3.52
C ASP A 76 34.44 20.94 4.11
N SER A 77 34.68 19.62 4.13
CA SER A 77 35.92 19.05 4.72
C SER A 77 36.86 18.32 3.75
N ASP A 78 36.59 18.31 2.44
CA ASP A 78 37.35 17.49 1.47
C ASP A 78 38.39 18.24 0.61
N PHE A 79 38.72 19.50 0.94
CA PHE A 79 39.84 20.18 0.28
C PHE A 79 41.00 20.40 1.26
N PRO A 80 42.10 19.61 1.17
CA PRO A 80 43.32 19.94 1.87
C PRO A 80 43.92 21.20 1.24
N SER A 81 44.01 22.26 2.05
CA SER A 81 44.80 23.45 1.76
C SER A 81 46.27 23.05 1.64
N GLN A 82 46.76 22.88 0.41
CA GLN A 82 48.20 22.79 0.12
C GLN A 82 48.82 24.16 0.39
N GLY A 83 49.68 24.23 1.40
CA GLY A 83 50.64 25.31 1.65
C GLY A 83 52.06 24.82 1.41
#